data_AF-A0A392QED4-F1
#
_entry.id   AF-A0A392QED4-F1
#
_cell.length_a   1.000
_cell.length_b   1.000
_cell.length_c   1.000
_cell.angle_alpha   90.00
_cell.angle_beta   90.00
_cell.angle_gamma   90.00
#
_symmetry.space_group_name_H-M   'P 1'
#
loop_
_entity.id
_entity.type
_entity.pdbx_description
1 polymer ?
#
loop_
_entity_poly.entity_id
_entity_poly.type
_entity_poly.pdbx_seq_one_letter_code
_entity_poly.pdbx_strand_id
1 'polypeptide(L)'
;MGLLRALNWVNEMQITDMDFEMDCKRVVDSLYSSRTYNSDLGDILSDCRTILATSLVNSHVKFIRRQANDVAHKLARVATAQASFHNFIDIPT
;
A
#
# COMPACT_ATOMS: atom_id res chain seq x y z
N MET A 1 -1.34 -0.20 4.51
CA MET A 1 -0.55 -1.45 4.50
C MET A 1 -0.28 -2.00 3.10
N GLY A 2 -1.27 -2.20 2.23
CA GLY A 2 -1.06 -2.79 0.89
C GLY A 2 0.03 -2.10 0.05
N LEU A 3 -0.01 -0.76 -0.05
CA LEU A 3 0.99 0.02 -0.78
C LEU A 3 2.41 -0.20 -0.24
N LEU A 4 2.63 -0.04 1.07
CA LEU A 4 3.94 -0.21 1.69
C LEU A 4 4.53 -1.60 1.42
N ARG A 5 3.70 -2.65 1.48
CA ARG A 5 4.14 -4.02 1.15
C ARG A 5 4.53 -4.15 -0.32
N ALA A 6 3.76 -3.56 -1.24
CA ALA A 6 4.08 -3.58 -2.66
C ALA A 6 5.39 -2.83 -2.96
N LEU A 7 5.61 -1.66 -2.36
CA LEU A 7 6.84 -0.87 -2.52
C LEU A 7 8.08 -1.64 -2.04
N ASN A 8 8.00 -2.24 -0.85
CA ASN A 8 9.09 -3.07 -0.33
C ASN A 8 9.38 -4.26 -1.24
N TRP A 9 8.33 -4.95 -1.72
CA TRP A 9 8.51 -6.11 -2.59
C TRP A 9 9.16 -5.74 -3.93
N VAL A 10 8.73 -4.63 -4.57
CA VAL A 10 9.34 -4.14 -5.80
C VAL A 10 10.79 -3.69 -5.58
N ASN A 11 11.07 -3.05 -4.45
CA ASN A 11 12.43 -2.69 -4.04
C ASN A 11 13.32 -3.93 -3.83
N GLU A 12 12.82 -4.96 -3.15
CA GLU A 12 13.52 -6.24 -2.98
C GLU A 12 13.82 -6.92 -4.33
N MET A 13 12.91 -6.79 -5.31
CA MET A 13 13.11 -7.27 -6.67
C MET A 13 14.04 -6.39 -7.52
N GLN A 14 14.52 -5.25 -6.99
CA GLN A 14 15.39 -4.29 -7.68
C GLN A 14 14.79 -3.72 -8.98
N ILE A 15 13.46 -3.57 -9.02
CA ILE A 15 12.76 -2.92 -10.14
C ILE A 15 12.60 -1.44 -9.80
N THR A 16 13.21 -0.54 -10.59
CA THR A 16 13.35 0.89 -10.23
C THR A 16 12.44 1.85 -10.99
N ASP A 17 11.78 1.38 -12.04
CA ASP A 17 10.92 2.16 -12.95
C ASP A 17 9.57 1.45 -13.10
N MET A 18 8.71 1.59 -12.09
CA MET A 18 7.40 0.96 -12.06
C MET A 18 6.35 1.89 -11.48
N ASP A 19 5.27 2.10 -12.23
CA ASP A 19 4.10 2.79 -11.71
C ASP A 19 3.23 1.85 -10.87
N PHE A 20 2.74 2.36 -9.73
CA PHE A 20 1.83 1.68 -8.83
C PHE A 20 0.43 2.27 -8.98
N GLU A 21 -0.55 1.44 -9.34
CA GLU A 21 -1.93 1.90 -9.48
C GLU A 21 -2.75 1.58 -8.23
N MET A 22 -3.49 2.58 -7.74
CA MET A 22 -4.32 2.48 -6.54
C MET A 22 -5.71 3.02 -6.76
N ASP A 23 -6.73 2.35 -6.22
CA ASP A 23 -8.11 2.84 -6.22
C ASP A 23 -8.50 3.61 -4.95
N CYS A 24 -7.56 3.80 -4.01
CA CYS A 24 -7.77 4.59 -2.82
C CYS A 24 -7.30 6.03 -3.00
N LYS A 25 -8.17 6.89 -3.56
CA LYS A 25 -7.87 8.31 -3.80
C LYS A 25 -7.31 9.03 -2.57
N ARG A 26 -7.88 8.76 -1.38
CA ARG A 26 -7.42 9.37 -0.12
C ARG A 26 -5.94 9.08 0.16
N VAL A 27 -5.50 7.85 -0.07
CA VAL A 27 -4.10 7.46 0.16
C VAL A 27 -3.18 8.13 -0.85
N VAL A 28 -3.57 8.13 -2.14
CA VAL A 28 -2.78 8.80 -3.20
C VAL A 28 -2.66 10.30 -2.92
N ASP A 29 -3.78 10.99 -2.64
CA ASP A 29 -3.79 12.42 -2.34
C ASP A 29 -2.94 12.73 -1.09
N SER A 30 -3.03 11.90 -0.03
CA SER A 30 -2.22 12.09 1.19
C SER A 30 -0.73 11.81 0.97
N LEU A 31 -0.36 10.87 0.10
CA LEU A 31 1.02 10.55 -0.22
C LEU A 31 1.76 11.74 -0.84
N TYR A 32 1.08 12.48 -1.72
CA TYR A 32 1.62 13.66 -2.41
C TYR A 32 1.29 14.98 -1.72
N SER A 33 0.55 14.96 -0.62
CA SER A 33 0.32 16.16 0.18
C SER A 33 1.53 16.48 1.07
N SER A 34 1.72 17.75 1.38
CA SER A 34 2.69 18.21 2.40
C SER A 34 2.23 17.96 3.84
N ARG A 35 1.10 17.26 4.04
CA ARG A 35 0.54 17.01 5.36
C ARG A 35 1.22 15.83 6.03
N THR A 36 1.68 16.06 7.25
CA THR A 36 2.07 15.02 8.18
C THR A 36 0.88 14.67 9.07
N TYR A 37 0.74 13.39 9.38
CA TYR A 37 -0.32 12.88 10.23
C TYR A 37 0.32 12.11 11.39
N ASN A 38 0.01 12.48 12.63
CA ASN A 38 0.47 11.75 13.81
C ASN A 38 -0.49 10.57 14.06
N SER A 39 -0.42 9.56 13.21
CA SER A 39 -1.26 8.36 13.25
C SER A 39 -0.55 7.21 12.57
N ASP A 40 -0.93 5.97 12.85
CA ASP A 40 -0.37 4.77 12.19
C ASP A 40 -0.41 4.88 10.66
N LEU A 41 -1.48 5.45 10.11
CA LEU A 41 -1.58 5.71 8.67
C LEU A 41 -0.53 6.72 8.20
N GLY A 42 -0.26 7.75 9.00
CA GLY A 42 0.77 8.74 8.75
C GLY A 42 2.18 8.16 8.74
N ASP A 43 2.47 7.26 9.67
CA ASP A 43 3.75 6.53 9.72
C ASP A 43 3.93 5.67 8.46
N ILE A 44 2.90 4.90 8.08
CA ILE A 44 2.91 4.10 6.84
C ILE A 44 3.12 4.99 5.61
N LEU A 45 2.48 6.15 5.54
CA LEU A 45 2.67 7.10 4.44
C LEU A 45 4.08 7.69 4.43
N SER A 46 4.68 7.92 5.61
CA SER A 46 6.06 8.37 5.75
C SER A 46 7.04 7.35 5.19
N ASP A 47 6.85 6.07 5.53
CA ASP A 47 7.67 4.97 5.01
C ASP A 47 7.54 4.85 3.49
N CYS A 48 6.31 4.92 2.97
CA CYS A 48 6.07 4.89 1.52
C CYS A 48 6.79 6.04 0.81
N ARG A 49 6.72 7.26 1.35
CA ARG A 49 7.42 8.43 0.79
C ARG A 49 8.92 8.24 0.81
N THR A 50 9.47 7.70 1.89
CA THR A 50 10.90 7.42 2.02
C THR A 50 11.37 6.47 0.94
N ILE A 51 10.68 5.34 0.74
CA ILE A 51 11.05 4.35 -0.28
C ILE A 51 10.97 4.95 -1.69
N LEU A 52 9.91 5.71 -1.99
CA LEU A 52 9.76 6.38 -3.28
C LEU A 52 10.85 7.43 -3.53
N ALA A 53 11.27 8.15 -2.49
CA ALA A 53 12.29 9.18 -2.61
C ALA A 53 13.73 8.64 -2.70
N THR A 54 13.98 7.41 -2.24
CA THR A 54 15.34 6.84 -2.15
C THR A 54 15.58 5.71 -3.13
N SER A 55 14.72 4.68 -3.13
CA SER A 55 14.92 3.45 -3.89
C SER A 55 14.16 3.43 -5.22
N LEU A 56 13.00 4.09 -5.27
CA LEU A 56 12.07 4.04 -6.40
C LEU A 56 11.83 5.43 -7.00
N VAL A 57 12.91 6.20 -7.21
CA VAL A 57 12.86 7.62 -7.60
C VAL A 57 12.12 7.87 -8.91
N ASN A 58 12.14 6.92 -9.84
CA ASN A 58 11.45 7.01 -11.13
C ASN A 58 10.06 6.35 -11.12
N SER A 59 9.59 5.92 -9.95
CA SER A 59 8.30 5.26 -9.79
C SER A 59 7.25 6.24 -9.26
N HIS A 60 6.00 6.07 -9.68
CA HIS A 60 4.90 6.89 -9.22
C HIS A 60 3.74 6.06 -8.69
N VAL A 61 2.94 6.63 -7.79
CA VAL A 61 1.68 6.05 -7.32
C VAL A 61 0.54 6.82 -7.97
N LYS A 62 -0.26 6.17 -8.79
CA LYS A 62 -1.32 6.77 -9.59
C LYS A 62 -2.69 6.32 -9.11
N PHE A 63 -3.63 7.26 -9.02
CA PHE A 63 -5.01 6.93 -8.75
C PHE A 63 -5.70 6.38 -10.01
N ILE A 64 -6.34 5.22 -9.89
CA ILE A 64 -7.21 4.64 -10.90
C ILE A 64 -8.61 4.39 -10.32
N ARG A 65 -9.63 4.32 -11.17
CA ARG A 65 -10.97 3.95 -10.71
C ARG A 65 -10.99 2.48 -10.29
N ARG A 66 -11.75 2.14 -9.25
CA ARG A 66 -11.92 0.75 -8.77
C ARG A 66 -12.34 -0.24 -9.85
N GLN A 67 -13.11 0.20 -10.85
CA GLN A 67 -13.50 -0.62 -12.00
C GLN A 67 -12.30 -1.06 -12.87
N ALA A 68 -11.21 -0.28 -12.88
CA ALA A 68 -9.95 -0.65 -13.52
C ALA A 68 -9.04 -1.46 -12.57
N ASN A 69 -9.28 -1.41 -11.26
CA ASN A 69 -8.54 -2.14 -10.23
C ASN A 69 -9.26 -3.40 -9.74
N ASP A 70 -10.12 -4.02 -10.57
CA ASP A 70 -11.04 -5.06 -10.12
C ASP A 70 -10.30 -6.33 -9.62
N VAL A 71 -9.17 -6.67 -10.24
CA VAL A 71 -8.35 -7.83 -9.84
C VAL A 71 -7.78 -7.65 -8.43
N ALA A 72 -7.06 -6.55 -8.18
CA ALA A 72 -6.48 -6.29 -6.86
C ALA A 72 -7.56 -6.11 -5.80
N HIS A 73 -8.68 -5.46 -6.17
CA HIS A 73 -9.82 -5.31 -5.28
C HIS A 73 -10.43 -6.66 -4.85
N LYS A 74 -10.69 -7.56 -5.81
CA LYS A 74 -11.20 -8.91 -5.53
C LYS A 74 -10.23 -9.70 -4.67
N LEU A 75 -8.94 -9.62 -4.97
CA LEU A 75 -7.89 -10.32 -4.20
C LEU A 75 -7.86 -9.84 -2.75
N ALA A 76 -7.84 -8.53 -2.51
CA ALA A 76 -7.87 -7.96 -1.17
C ALA A 76 -9.11 -8.40 -0.39
N ARG A 77 -10.29 -8.39 -1.04
CA ARG A 77 -11.55 -8.83 -0.42
C ARG A 77 -11.52 -10.30 0.01
N VAL A 78 -11.00 -11.17 -0.85
CA VAL A 78 -10.86 -12.61 -0.51
C VAL A 78 -9.85 -12.80 0.60
N ALA A 79 -8.71 -12.10 0.57
CA ALA A 79 -7.71 -12.17 1.62
C ALA A 79 -8.27 -11.75 3.00
N THR A 80 -9.07 -10.67 3.05
CA THR A 80 -9.75 -10.25 4.28
C THR A 80 -10.74 -11.31 4.77
N ALA A 81 -11.51 -11.91 3.87
CA ALA A 81 -12.43 -13.00 4.24
C ALA A 81 -11.65 -14.20 4.81
N GLN A 82 -10.57 -14.63 4.16
CA GLN A 82 -9.71 -15.72 4.62
C GLN A 82 -9.08 -15.44 5.99
N ALA A 83 -8.57 -14.22 6.21
CA ALA A 83 -8.03 -13.82 7.50
C ALA A 83 -9.09 -13.87 8.62
N SER A 84 -10.34 -13.48 8.33
CA SER A 84 -11.43 -13.55 9.30
C SER A 84 -11.84 -14.98 9.68
N PHE A 85 -11.63 -15.96 8.80
CA PHE A 85 -11.83 -17.38 9.13
C PHE A 85 -10.71 -17.94 10.01
N HIS A 86 -9.52 -17.32 9.99
CA HIS A 86 -8.35 -17.69 10.80
C HIS A 86 -8.18 -16.73 11.99
N ASN A 87 -9.23 -16.49 12.76
CA ASN A 87 -9.08 -15.86 14.07
C ASN A 87 -8.21 -16.79 14.94
N PHE A 88 -6.91 -16.50 15.00
CA PHE A 88 -6.00 -17.13 15.95
C PHE A 88 -6.52 -16.79 17.35
N ILE A 89 -7.17 -17.76 17.98
CA ILE A 89 -7.49 -17.69 19.41
C ILE A 89 -6.14 -17.88 20.10
N ASP A 90 -5.41 -16.80 20.36
CA ASP A 90 -4.28 -16.82 21.27
C ASP A 90 -4.85 -17.05 22.68
N ILE A 91 -4.84 -18.32 23.10
CA ILE A 91 -5.11 -18.71 24.48
C ILE A 91 -3.81 -18.47 25.25
N PRO A 92 -3.78 -17.57 26.25
CA PRO A 92 -2.59 -17.38 27.06
C PRO A 92 -2.33 -18.64 27.89
N THR A 93 -1.12 -19.21 27.79
CA THR A 93 -0.57 -20.18 28.74
C THR A 93 0.11 -19.49 29.91
#